data_AF-A0A2V9QCH9-F1
#
_entry.id   AF-A0A2V9QCH9-F1
#
_cell.length_a   1.000
_cell.length_b   1.000
_cell.length_c   1.000
_cell.angle_alpha   90.00
_cell.angle_beta   90.00
_cell.angle_gamma   90.00
#
_symmetry.space_group_name_H-M   'P 1'
#
loop_
_entity.id
_entity.type
_entity.pdbx_description
1 polymer ?
#
loop_
_entity_poly.entity_id
_entity_poly.type
_entity_poly.pdbx_seq_one_letter_code
_entity_poly.pdbx_strand_id
1 'polypeptide(L)'
;MKKLTLLFVVLIAQSIAPLASAQKPARKFELEAISPKFWKLISRDAKLATIASGFGFTEGPVSDKAGFLYVSDEEINKIFRVYVKDGRKEELISLGDPDGNTYDRQGRLIDCASVLRAIIAISKDGKYEVLADKFEGKKLNSPNDVIVGPDGALYFTDPTLDLVKGEEQEIPFQGVYRLDAAGKLTLLTK
;
A
#
# COMPACT_ATOMS: atom_id res chain seq x y z
N MET A 1 0.46 -82.58 12.32
CA MET A 1 1.74 -81.84 12.34
C MET A 1 1.49 -80.48 11.72
N LYS A 2 1.63 -79.40 12.49
CA LYS A 2 1.30 -78.02 12.09
C LYS A 2 2.56 -77.16 12.16
N LYS A 3 2.63 -76.18 11.24
CA LYS A 3 3.50 -74.97 11.21
C LYS A 3 4.94 -75.22 10.70
N LEU A 4 5.61 -74.31 10.00
CA LEU A 4 5.48 -72.85 9.97
C LEU A 4 6.14 -72.31 8.67
N THR A 5 5.43 -71.55 7.84
CA THR A 5 6.07 -70.76 6.76
C THR A 5 6.31 -69.36 7.29
N LEU A 6 7.58 -68.96 7.40
CA LEU A 6 7.98 -67.65 7.91
C LEU A 6 7.98 -66.65 6.75
N LEU A 7 7.02 -65.72 6.75
CA LEU A 7 6.98 -64.60 5.80
C LEU A 7 7.79 -63.44 6.40
N PHE A 8 8.90 -63.05 5.76
CA PHE A 8 9.62 -61.83 6.10
C PHE A 8 8.93 -60.64 5.43
N VAL A 9 8.24 -59.83 6.22
CA VAL A 9 7.77 -58.50 5.78
C VAL A 9 8.85 -57.49 6.15
N VAL A 10 9.53 -56.95 5.14
CA VAL A 10 10.44 -55.81 5.33
C VAL A 10 9.59 -54.54 5.37
N LEU A 11 9.38 -53.99 6.56
CA LEU A 11 8.76 -52.67 6.73
C LEU A 11 9.85 -51.60 6.46
N ILE A 12 9.81 -50.96 5.28
CA ILE A 12 10.66 -49.79 5.01
C ILE A 12 9.95 -48.58 5.62
N ALA A 13 10.38 -48.18 6.81
CA ALA A 13 9.99 -46.89 7.39
C ALA A 13 10.74 -45.79 6.62
N GLN A 14 10.06 -45.13 5.68
CA GLN A 14 10.57 -43.89 5.11
C GLN A 14 10.36 -42.76 6.12
N SER A 15 11.45 -42.34 6.75
CA SER A 15 11.49 -41.12 7.55
C SER A 15 11.34 -39.90 6.62
N ILE A 16 10.15 -39.31 6.59
CA ILE A 16 9.94 -37.99 5.99
C ILE A 16 10.57 -36.98 6.97
N ALA A 17 11.82 -36.59 6.71
CA ALA A 17 12.42 -35.48 7.42
C ALA A 17 11.70 -34.17 7.00
N PRO A 18 11.25 -33.33 7.94
CA PRO A 18 10.72 -32.03 7.58
C PRO A 18 11.82 -31.21 6.93
N LEU A 19 11.56 -30.71 5.71
CA LEU A 19 12.39 -29.68 5.08
C LEU A 19 12.41 -28.47 6.02
N ALA A 20 13.51 -28.30 6.74
CA ALA A 20 13.79 -27.07 7.46
C ALA A 20 13.84 -25.94 6.42
N SER A 21 12.83 -25.08 6.41
CA SER A 21 12.89 -23.84 5.64
C SER A 21 14.11 -23.07 6.13
N ALA A 22 15.08 -22.84 5.24
CA ALA A 22 16.24 -22.02 5.55
C ALA A 22 15.74 -20.63 5.94
N GLN A 23 15.85 -20.29 7.23
CA GLN A 23 15.53 -18.95 7.71
C GLN A 23 16.43 -17.96 6.98
N LYS A 24 15.84 -17.09 6.16
CA LYS A 24 16.57 -15.99 5.53
C LYS A 24 17.29 -15.22 6.64
N PRO A 25 18.59 -14.92 6.50
CA PRO A 25 19.31 -14.16 7.52
C PRO A 25 18.60 -12.83 7.77
N ALA A 26 18.48 -12.46 9.05
CA ALA A 26 17.87 -11.21 9.44
C ALA A 26 18.60 -10.05 8.73
N ARG A 27 17.84 -9.18 8.06
CA ARG A 27 18.40 -7.97 7.46
C ARG A 27 19.03 -7.13 8.56
N LYS A 28 20.29 -6.74 8.40
CA LYS A 28 20.93 -5.76 9.29
C LYS A 28 20.43 -4.37 8.89
N PHE A 29 19.85 -3.65 9.84
CA PHE A 29 19.49 -2.25 9.68
C PHE A 29 20.59 -1.39 10.28
N GLU A 30 21.08 -0.44 9.50
CA GLU A 30 22.04 0.58 9.93
C GLU A 30 21.63 1.93 9.34
N LEU A 31 21.78 2.99 10.13
CA LEU A 31 21.54 4.35 9.67
C LEU A 31 22.84 4.93 9.11
N GLU A 32 22.87 5.15 7.80
CA GLU A 32 23.92 5.88 7.13
C GLU A 32 23.45 7.30 6.81
N ALA A 33 24.18 8.30 7.32
CA ALA A 33 23.88 9.69 7.05
C ALA A 33 24.77 10.25 5.94
N ILE A 34 24.19 10.51 4.78
CA ILE A 34 24.87 11.17 3.65
C ILE A 34 25.23 12.63 3.99
N SER A 35 24.47 13.27 4.90
CA SER A 35 24.70 14.63 5.36
C SER A 35 24.60 14.74 6.88
N PRO A 36 25.42 15.57 7.55
CA PRO A 36 25.26 15.85 8.98
C PRO A 36 23.88 16.40 9.37
N LYS A 37 23.14 17.00 8.41
CA LYS A 37 21.77 17.51 8.64
C LYS A 37 20.75 16.39 8.94
N PHE A 38 21.00 15.16 8.48
CA PHE A 38 20.12 14.01 8.75
C PHE A 38 19.93 13.79 10.26
N TRP A 39 21.00 13.93 11.04
CA TRP A 39 20.97 13.76 12.50
C TRP A 39 20.22 14.86 13.25
N LYS A 40 19.74 15.90 12.56
CA LYS A 40 18.80 16.87 13.14
C LYS A 40 17.34 16.40 13.05
N LEU A 41 17.06 15.41 12.21
CA LEU A 41 15.72 14.89 11.94
C LEU A 41 15.50 13.51 12.59
N ILE A 42 16.53 12.67 12.59
CA ILE A 42 16.46 11.28 13.07
C ILE A 42 17.50 11.07 14.17
N SER A 43 17.11 10.39 15.25
CA SER A 43 18.04 10.05 16.34
C SER A 43 19.09 9.03 15.88
N ARG A 44 20.31 9.16 16.39
CA ARG A 44 21.42 8.24 16.08
C ARG A 44 21.19 6.82 16.60
N ASP A 45 20.37 6.67 17.63
CA ASP A 45 20.01 5.39 18.23
C ASP A 45 18.64 4.87 17.76
N ALA A 46 18.06 5.47 16.72
CA ALA A 46 16.78 5.02 16.18
C ALA A 46 16.87 3.57 15.72
N LYS A 47 15.88 2.77 16.12
CA LYS A 47 15.79 1.35 15.82
C LYS A 47 14.66 1.12 14.84
N LEU A 48 14.90 0.31 13.83
CA LEU A 48 13.84 -0.19 12.97
C LEU A 48 13.06 -1.28 13.71
N ALA A 49 11.74 -1.14 13.75
CA ALA A 49 10.84 -2.14 14.29
C ALA A 49 9.75 -2.44 13.25
N THR A 50 9.47 -3.73 13.05
CA THR A 50 8.36 -4.16 12.20
C THR A 50 7.05 -3.96 12.97
N ILE A 51 6.15 -3.13 12.43
CA ILE A 51 4.82 -2.91 13.02
C ILE A 51 3.87 -4.05 12.62
N ALA A 52 3.79 -4.37 11.33
CA ALA A 52 2.94 -5.42 10.80
C ALA A 52 3.60 -6.10 9.59
N SER A 53 3.13 -7.30 9.24
CA SER A 53 3.67 -8.12 8.15
C SER A 53 2.56 -8.77 7.31
N GLY A 54 2.95 -9.56 6.31
CA GLY A 54 2.02 -10.29 5.43
C GLY A 54 1.31 -9.37 4.44
N PHE A 55 2.00 -8.34 3.96
CA PHE A 55 1.59 -7.49 2.85
C PHE A 55 2.30 -7.96 1.57
N GLY A 56 1.79 -7.57 0.41
CA GLY A 56 2.45 -7.71 -0.88
C GLY A 56 3.39 -6.52 -1.13
N PHE A 57 2.86 -5.50 -1.79
CA PHE A 57 3.56 -4.23 -2.06
C PHE A 57 2.80 -3.08 -1.41
N THR A 58 3.40 -2.44 -0.41
CA THR A 58 2.72 -1.42 0.42
C THR A 58 3.02 -0.01 -0.05
N GLU A 59 1.98 0.79 -0.18
CA GLU A 59 2.05 2.22 -0.50
C GLU A 59 1.29 3.10 0.48
N GLY A 60 1.56 4.41 0.39
CA GLY A 60 0.74 5.45 1.00
C GLY A 60 0.44 5.31 2.50
N PRO A 61 1.42 5.01 3.39
CA PRO A 61 1.13 4.87 4.82
C PRO A 61 0.67 6.21 5.42
N VAL A 62 -0.51 6.25 6.06
CA VAL A 62 -1.03 7.44 6.74
C VAL A 62 -1.57 7.11 8.14
N SER A 63 -1.22 7.92 9.14
CA SER A 63 -1.68 7.72 10.52
C SER A 63 -2.87 8.62 10.84
N ASP A 64 -3.85 8.08 11.58
CA ASP A 64 -4.96 8.86 12.12
C ASP A 64 -4.67 9.39 13.54
N LYS A 65 -5.56 10.23 14.06
CA LYS A 65 -5.42 10.80 15.43
C LYS A 65 -5.65 9.78 16.54
N ALA A 66 -6.22 8.61 16.25
CA ALA A 66 -6.42 7.53 17.21
C ALA A 66 -5.21 6.59 17.29
N GLY A 67 -4.21 6.77 16.43
CA GLY A 67 -2.99 5.97 16.39
C GLY A 67 -3.10 4.71 15.54
N PHE A 68 -4.10 4.64 14.65
CA PHE A 68 -4.14 3.63 13.60
C PHE A 68 -3.30 4.07 12.41
N LEU A 69 -2.65 3.10 11.76
CA LEU A 69 -1.95 3.29 10.50
C LEU A 69 -2.81 2.71 9.37
N TYR A 70 -3.01 3.45 8.30
CA TYR A 70 -3.68 2.99 7.08
C TYR A 70 -2.64 2.80 5.99
N VAL A 71 -2.72 1.69 5.26
CA VAL A 71 -1.72 1.29 4.26
C VAL A 71 -2.43 0.65 3.08
N SER A 72 -2.10 1.11 1.87
CA SER A 72 -2.51 0.47 0.63
C SER A 72 -1.64 -0.75 0.33
N ASP A 73 -2.22 -1.78 -0.26
CA ASP A 73 -1.52 -2.96 -0.77
C ASP A 73 -1.98 -3.24 -2.21
N GLU A 74 -1.11 -2.93 -3.16
CA GLU A 74 -1.37 -3.02 -4.61
C GLU A 74 -1.54 -4.47 -5.07
N GLU A 75 -0.70 -5.38 -4.58
CA GLU A 75 -0.76 -6.79 -4.97
C GLU A 75 -2.01 -7.46 -4.38
N ILE A 76 -2.35 -7.14 -3.13
CA ILE A 76 -3.53 -7.71 -2.46
C ILE A 76 -4.83 -6.95 -2.85
N ASN A 77 -4.72 -5.77 -3.48
CA ASN A 77 -5.84 -4.92 -3.88
C ASN A 77 -6.74 -4.53 -2.69
N LYS A 78 -6.11 -4.05 -1.61
CA LYS A 78 -6.80 -3.67 -0.37
C LYS A 78 -6.13 -2.50 0.32
N ILE A 79 -6.94 -1.73 1.05
CA ILE A 79 -6.44 -0.81 2.07
C ILE A 79 -6.70 -1.44 3.44
N PHE A 80 -5.66 -1.47 4.27
CA PHE A 80 -5.73 -2.03 5.62
C PHE A 80 -5.64 -0.94 6.68
N ARG A 81 -6.41 -1.09 7.76
CA ARG A 81 -6.18 -0.43 9.04
C ARG A 81 -5.30 -1.32 9.92
N VAL A 82 -4.19 -0.78 10.40
CA VAL A 82 -3.18 -1.45 11.22
C VAL A 82 -3.18 -0.87 12.63
N TYR A 83 -3.25 -1.76 13.61
CA TYR A 83 -3.13 -1.47 15.03
C TYR A 83 -1.64 -1.42 15.39
N VAL A 84 -1.07 -0.22 15.52
CA VAL A 84 0.38 -0.04 15.72
C VAL A 84 0.90 -0.75 16.98
N LYS A 85 0.06 -0.92 18.00
CA LYS A 85 0.44 -1.52 19.28
C LYS A 85 0.76 -3.02 19.20
N ASP A 86 0.02 -3.77 18.38
CA ASP A 86 0.10 -5.24 18.33
C ASP A 86 0.27 -5.81 16.91
N GLY A 87 0.32 -4.94 15.90
CA GLY A 87 0.52 -5.31 14.50
C GLY A 87 -0.67 -5.97 13.83
N ARG A 88 -1.80 -6.10 14.54
CA ARG A 88 -3.04 -6.62 13.95
C ARG A 88 -3.51 -5.70 12.83
N LYS A 89 -4.05 -6.26 11.76
CA LYS A 89 -4.62 -5.49 10.65
C LYS A 89 -6.02 -5.95 10.30
N GLU A 90 -6.83 -5.02 9.86
CA GLU A 90 -8.20 -5.21 9.42
C GLU A 90 -8.34 -4.60 8.03
N GLU A 91 -9.05 -5.27 7.14
CA GLU A 91 -9.41 -4.72 5.84
C GLU A 91 -10.38 -3.54 6.04
N LEU A 92 -10.06 -2.40 5.44
CA LEU A 92 -10.98 -1.26 5.32
C LEU A 92 -11.85 -1.41 4.09
N ILE A 93 -11.23 -1.68 2.95
CA ILE A 93 -11.88 -1.80 1.64
C ILE A 93 -11.02 -2.66 0.71
N SER A 94 -11.70 -3.46 -0.13
CA SER A 94 -11.11 -4.08 -1.33
C SER A 94 -11.24 -3.13 -2.52
N LEU A 95 -10.10 -2.69 -3.06
CA LEU A 95 -10.00 -1.68 -4.11
C LEU A 95 -8.89 -2.10 -5.07
N GLY A 96 -9.13 -1.98 -6.38
CA GLY A 96 -8.11 -2.32 -7.37
C GLY A 96 -6.97 -1.32 -7.33
N ASP A 97 -5.76 -1.80 -7.06
CA ASP A 97 -4.50 -1.06 -7.13
C ASP A 97 -4.55 0.29 -6.38
N PRO A 98 -4.76 0.26 -5.05
CA PRO A 98 -4.75 1.46 -4.23
C PRO A 98 -3.30 1.87 -3.96
N ASP A 99 -3.08 3.18 -3.81
CA ASP A 99 -1.72 3.73 -3.86
C ASP A 99 -1.52 4.75 -2.72
N GLY A 100 -1.04 5.96 -3.01
CA GLY A 100 -0.87 7.05 -2.06
C GLY A 100 -2.17 7.41 -1.33
N ASN A 101 -2.07 7.54 0.00
CA ASN A 101 -3.17 8.00 0.85
C ASN A 101 -2.85 9.32 1.56
N THR A 102 -3.90 10.07 1.86
CA THR A 102 -3.86 11.18 2.83
C THR A 102 -5.18 11.33 3.58
N TYR A 103 -5.26 12.25 4.54
CA TYR A 103 -6.52 12.64 5.16
C TYR A 103 -6.91 14.04 4.71
N ASP A 104 -8.14 14.21 4.25
CA ASP A 104 -8.69 15.55 4.05
C ASP A 104 -8.97 16.26 5.39
N ARG A 105 -9.35 17.54 5.31
CA ARG A 105 -9.65 18.33 6.52
C ARG A 105 -10.91 17.87 7.27
N GLN A 106 -11.74 17.07 6.63
CA GLN A 106 -12.95 16.47 7.20
C GLN A 106 -12.64 15.11 7.86
N GLY A 107 -11.42 14.60 7.73
CA GLY A 107 -10.98 13.32 8.26
C GLY A 107 -11.46 12.12 7.44
N ARG A 108 -11.82 12.32 6.17
CA ARG A 108 -11.99 11.23 5.21
C ARG A 108 -10.62 10.78 4.71
N LEU A 109 -10.44 9.48 4.54
CA LEU A 109 -9.25 8.94 3.89
C LEU A 109 -9.37 9.23 2.39
N ILE A 110 -8.36 9.86 1.81
CA ILE A 110 -8.26 10.11 0.38
C ILE A 110 -7.24 9.14 -0.18
N ASP A 111 -7.58 8.51 -1.29
CA ASP A 111 -6.74 7.51 -1.94
C ASP A 111 -6.62 7.80 -3.44
N CYS A 112 -5.44 7.50 -3.96
CA CYS A 112 -5.15 7.38 -5.37
C CYS A 112 -5.50 5.96 -5.83
N ALA A 113 -6.61 5.83 -6.57
CA ALA A 113 -7.12 4.54 -7.02
C ALA A 113 -6.74 4.31 -8.50
N SER A 114 -5.59 3.66 -8.74
CA SER A 114 -4.98 3.53 -10.06
C SER A 114 -5.89 2.85 -11.08
N VAL A 115 -6.52 1.73 -10.72
CA VAL A 115 -7.48 1.02 -11.61
C VAL A 115 -8.72 1.86 -11.92
N LEU A 116 -9.18 2.68 -10.97
CA LEU A 116 -10.30 3.60 -11.20
C LEU A 116 -9.88 4.84 -11.98
N ARG A 117 -8.57 5.10 -12.11
CA ARG A 117 -8.01 6.31 -12.71
C ARG A 117 -8.58 7.55 -12.02
N ALA A 118 -8.61 7.53 -10.69
CA ALA A 118 -9.36 8.49 -9.90
C ALA A 118 -8.75 8.80 -8.53
N ILE A 119 -9.04 10.01 -8.05
CA ILE A 119 -8.94 10.36 -6.63
C ILE A 119 -10.28 10.07 -5.97
N ILE A 120 -10.27 9.31 -4.88
CA ILE A 120 -11.48 8.92 -4.15
C ILE A 120 -11.42 9.37 -2.69
N ALA A 121 -12.59 9.57 -2.09
CA ALA A 121 -12.73 9.71 -0.64
C ALA A 121 -13.40 8.46 -0.05
N ILE A 122 -12.75 7.84 0.91
CA ILE A 122 -13.19 6.63 1.61
C ILE A 122 -13.73 6.99 2.99
N SER A 123 -14.94 6.51 3.25
CA SER A 123 -15.64 6.60 4.52
C SER A 123 -15.19 5.51 5.51
N LYS A 124 -15.49 5.72 6.80
CA LYS A 124 -15.08 4.79 7.87
C LYS A 124 -15.70 3.39 7.75
N ASP A 125 -16.84 3.26 7.06
CA ASP A 125 -17.51 1.98 6.79
C ASP A 125 -17.06 1.34 5.47
N GLY A 126 -15.97 1.83 4.86
CA GLY A 126 -15.36 1.19 3.68
C GLY A 126 -16.09 1.45 2.37
N LYS A 127 -16.92 2.50 2.30
CA LYS A 127 -17.50 2.99 1.03
C LYS A 127 -16.70 4.17 0.50
N TYR A 128 -16.69 4.36 -0.80
CA TYR A 128 -16.02 5.51 -1.41
C TYR A 128 -16.92 6.32 -2.34
N GLU A 129 -16.50 7.55 -2.60
CA GLU A 129 -16.99 8.41 -3.67
C GLU A 129 -15.82 8.93 -4.51
N VAL A 130 -16.07 9.16 -5.80
CA VAL A 130 -15.07 9.72 -6.73
C VAL A 130 -15.04 11.25 -6.59
N LEU A 131 -13.86 11.81 -6.35
CA LEU A 131 -13.65 13.25 -6.29
C LEU A 131 -13.19 13.83 -7.63
N ALA A 132 -12.36 13.08 -8.37
CA ALA A 132 -11.93 13.43 -9.73
C ALA A 132 -11.47 12.18 -10.48
N ASP A 133 -11.94 12.01 -11.72
CA ASP A 133 -11.56 10.93 -12.65
C ASP A 133 -11.17 11.46 -14.03
N LYS A 134 -11.33 12.77 -14.27
CA LYS A 134 -11.10 13.41 -15.56
C LYS A 134 -10.48 14.79 -15.46
N PHE A 135 -9.67 15.11 -16.47
CA PHE A 135 -9.17 16.46 -16.74
C PHE A 135 -9.49 16.83 -18.19
N GLU A 136 -10.14 17.98 -18.39
CA GLU A 136 -10.55 18.46 -19.72
C GLU A 136 -11.34 17.42 -20.55
N GLY A 137 -12.17 16.63 -19.86
CA GLY A 137 -13.02 15.60 -20.46
C GLY A 137 -12.32 14.26 -20.73
N LYS A 138 -11.01 14.18 -20.54
CA LYS A 138 -10.20 12.96 -20.68
C LYS A 138 -9.99 12.29 -19.34
N LYS A 139 -9.95 10.97 -19.30
CA LYS A 139 -9.61 10.23 -18.07
C LYS A 139 -8.22 10.62 -17.58
N LEU A 140 -8.07 10.71 -16.26
CA LEU A 140 -6.75 10.71 -15.63
C LEU A 140 -5.97 9.46 -16.05
N ASN A 141 -4.66 9.43 -15.85
CA ASN A 141 -3.82 8.27 -16.13
C ASN A 141 -3.96 7.24 -15.01
N SER A 142 -2.98 7.10 -14.12
CA SER A 142 -3.05 6.31 -12.89
C SER A 142 -2.53 7.18 -11.73
N PRO A 143 -3.41 7.94 -11.04
CA PRO A 143 -2.99 8.75 -9.91
C PRO A 143 -2.22 7.91 -8.87
N ASN A 144 -1.13 8.46 -8.32
CA ASN A 144 -0.20 7.67 -7.49
C ASN A 144 -0.01 8.30 -6.11
N ASP A 145 0.53 9.52 -6.00
CA ASP A 145 0.71 10.22 -4.73
C ASP A 145 -0.34 11.31 -4.52
N VAL A 146 -0.81 11.50 -3.28
CA VAL A 146 -1.72 12.60 -2.90
C VAL A 146 -1.39 13.21 -1.53
N ILE A 147 -1.53 14.53 -1.42
CA ILE A 147 -1.39 15.26 -0.16
C ILE A 147 -2.35 16.45 -0.08
N VAL A 148 -2.80 16.79 1.13
CA VAL A 148 -3.54 18.03 1.39
C VAL A 148 -2.58 19.21 1.54
N GLY A 149 -2.81 20.26 0.76
CA GLY A 149 -2.05 21.49 0.86
C GLY A 149 -2.50 22.43 1.99
N PRO A 150 -1.74 23.51 2.25
CA PRO A 150 -2.07 24.51 3.28
C PRO A 150 -3.34 25.32 2.97
N ASP A 151 -3.81 25.34 1.73
CA ASP A 151 -5.09 25.93 1.33
C ASP A 151 -6.27 24.97 1.51
N GLY A 152 -6.00 23.68 1.72
CA GLY A 152 -6.99 22.62 1.89
C GLY A 152 -7.38 21.91 0.60
N ALA A 153 -6.74 22.24 -0.53
CA ALA A 153 -6.87 21.49 -1.76
C ALA A 153 -6.07 20.19 -1.69
N LEU A 154 -6.45 19.23 -2.52
CA LEU A 154 -5.66 18.02 -2.76
C LEU A 154 -4.66 18.30 -3.88
N TYR A 155 -3.44 17.85 -3.70
CA TYR A 155 -2.36 17.91 -4.67
C TYR A 155 -1.94 16.48 -4.97
N PHE A 156 -1.93 16.08 -6.24
CA PHE A 156 -1.64 14.70 -6.61
C PHE A 156 -0.86 14.57 -7.91
N THR A 157 -0.15 13.46 -8.07
CA THR A 157 0.56 13.06 -9.29
C THR A 157 -0.32 12.13 -10.13
N ASP A 158 -0.22 12.24 -11.45
CA ASP A 158 -0.96 11.40 -12.40
C ASP A 158 -0.02 10.78 -13.47
N PRO A 159 0.87 9.86 -13.05
CA PRO A 159 1.76 9.15 -13.96
C PRO A 159 1.02 8.08 -14.76
N THR A 160 1.74 7.32 -15.59
CA THR A 160 1.19 6.17 -16.35
C THR A 160 1.76 4.83 -15.87
N LEU A 161 2.21 4.76 -14.62
CA LEU A 161 2.94 3.60 -14.08
C LEU A 161 2.02 2.38 -13.98
N ASP A 162 0.80 2.60 -13.50
CA ASP A 162 -0.11 1.53 -13.07
C ASP A 162 -1.39 1.50 -13.92
N LEU A 163 -1.26 1.91 -15.18
CA LEU A 163 -2.33 1.73 -16.16
C LEU A 163 -2.60 0.23 -16.37
N VAL A 164 -3.87 -0.14 -16.30
CA VAL A 164 -4.31 -1.51 -16.56
C VAL A 164 -3.82 -1.95 -17.94
N LYS A 165 -3.24 -3.15 -18.01
CA LYS A 165 -2.65 -3.69 -19.24
C LYS A 165 -3.64 -3.61 -20.42
N GLY A 166 -3.24 -2.90 -21.45
CA GLY A 166 -4.02 -2.70 -22.68
C GLY A 166 -4.80 -1.38 -22.71
N GLU A 167 -4.84 -0.63 -21.61
CA GLU A 167 -5.28 0.76 -21.63
C GLU A 167 -4.18 1.71 -22.12
N GLU A 168 -4.59 2.81 -22.71
CA GLU A 168 -3.72 3.90 -23.13
C GLU A 168 -4.03 5.17 -22.32
N GLN A 169 -3.02 6.05 -22.20
CA GLN A 169 -3.22 7.39 -21.64
C GLN A 169 -4.09 8.23 -22.58
N GLU A 170 -5.08 8.95 -22.05
CA GLU A 170 -5.89 9.88 -22.85
C GLU A 170 -5.30 11.30 -22.83
N ILE A 171 -4.70 11.66 -21.69
CA ILE A 171 -3.95 12.89 -21.48
C ILE A 171 -2.55 12.67 -22.07
N PRO A 172 -2.03 13.56 -22.94
CA PRO A 172 -0.77 13.32 -23.66
C PRO A 172 0.48 13.63 -22.83
N PHE A 173 0.37 13.61 -21.50
CA PHE A 173 1.42 13.92 -20.55
C PHE A 173 1.09 13.33 -19.17
N GLN A 174 2.10 13.25 -18.31
CA GLN A 174 1.98 12.97 -16.88
C GLN A 174 2.04 14.29 -16.13
N GLY A 175 1.19 14.49 -15.12
CA GLY A 175 1.00 15.80 -14.52
C GLY A 175 1.00 15.80 -12.99
N VAL A 176 1.16 17.00 -12.43
CA VAL A 176 0.80 17.29 -11.04
C VAL A 176 -0.41 18.20 -11.05
N TYR A 177 -1.44 17.82 -10.30
CA TYR A 177 -2.73 18.50 -10.27
C TYR A 177 -3.06 19.05 -8.90
N ARG A 178 -3.92 20.06 -8.88
CA ARG A 178 -4.59 20.60 -7.71
C ARG A 178 -6.10 20.45 -7.86
N LEU A 179 -6.75 19.77 -6.93
CA LEU A 179 -8.20 19.64 -6.83
C LEU A 179 -8.71 20.45 -5.64
N ASP A 180 -9.48 21.51 -5.91
CA ASP A 180 -10.03 22.36 -4.86
C ASP A 180 -11.37 21.87 -4.30
N ALA A 181 -11.84 22.54 -3.24
CA ALA A 181 -13.08 22.20 -2.55
C ALA A 181 -14.36 22.38 -3.40
N ALA A 182 -14.28 23.08 -4.53
CA ALA A 182 -15.38 23.20 -5.48
C ALA A 182 -15.35 22.08 -6.55
N GLY A 183 -14.38 21.16 -6.48
CA GLY A 183 -14.18 20.10 -7.46
C GLY A 183 -13.45 20.56 -8.72
N LYS A 184 -12.85 21.77 -8.72
CA LYS A 184 -12.09 22.23 -9.89
C LYS A 184 -10.71 21.61 -9.88
N LEU A 185 -10.42 20.86 -10.94
CA LEU A 185 -9.12 20.29 -11.20
C LEU A 185 -8.25 21.26 -12.03
N THR A 186 -7.04 21.55 -11.57
CA THR A 186 -6.08 22.45 -12.22
C THR A 186 -4.74 21.76 -12.41
N LEU A 187 -4.22 21.75 -13.64
CA LEU A 187 -2.85 21.29 -13.91
C LEU A 187 -1.84 22.31 -13.39
N LEU A 188 -0.83 21.85 -12.64
CA LEU A 188 0.24 22.69 -12.09
C LEU A 188 1.53 22.59 -12.91
N THR A 189 1.91 21.37 -13.30
CA THR A 189 3.09 21.09 -14.15
C THR A 189 2.95 19.73 -14.83
N LYS A 190 3.75 19.51 -15.87
CA LYS A 190 3.91 18.27 -16.63
C LYS A 190 5.38 18.02 -16.98
#